data_AF-A0A423LIK9-F1
#
_entry.id   AF-A0A423LIK9-F1
#
_cell.length_a   1.000
_cell.length_b   1.000
_cell.length_c   1.000
_cell.angle_alpha   90.00
_cell.angle_beta   90.00
_cell.angle_gamma   90.00
#
_symmetry.space_group_name_H-M   'P 1'
#
loop_
_entity.id
_entity.type
_entity.pdbx_description
1 polymer ?
#
loop_
_entity_poly.entity_id
_entity_poly.type
_entity_poly.pdbx_seq_one_letter_code
_entity_poly.pdbx_strand_id
1 'polypeptide(L)'
;MSRDREASTILTGLFNTDFLAQPFVRQAVACPWFYLEAQIREGKNFVGEMLMISSFESLKSILALRHESFQVQSIKFVTPGFVNETGDWKMEPLLEAIEATDQNGELISLFRVSGKTYSNLGDTPETNLQNVKVLFPLKQEV
;
A
#
# COMPACT_ATOMS: atom_id res chain seq x y z
N MET A 1 -11.39 24.95 -1.51
CA MET A 1 -11.70 24.61 -0.10
C MET A 1 -11.83 23.09 -0.03
N SER A 2 -10.96 22.43 0.75
CA SER A 2 -10.71 20.98 0.64
C SER A 2 -11.82 20.15 1.29
N ARG A 3 -12.31 19.14 0.56
CA ARG A 3 -13.25 18.09 1.04
C ARG A 3 -12.78 17.39 2.33
N ASP A 4 -11.49 17.44 2.63
CA ASP A 4 -10.92 16.86 3.85
C ASP A 4 -11.40 17.55 5.13
N ARG A 5 -11.69 18.86 5.09
CA ARG A 5 -12.24 19.59 6.25
C ARG A 5 -13.69 19.20 6.55
N GLU A 6 -14.50 18.96 5.51
CA GLU A 6 -15.91 18.57 5.68
C GLU A 6 -16.06 17.14 6.22
N ALA A 7 -15.27 16.19 5.70
CA ALA A 7 -15.30 14.80 6.16
C ALA A 7 -14.90 14.65 7.64
N SER A 8 -14.00 15.51 8.13
CA SER A 8 -13.61 15.56 9.54
C SER A 8 -14.75 16.05 10.44
N THR A 9 -15.56 17.00 9.96
CA THR A 9 -16.63 17.66 10.75
C THR A 9 -17.83 16.74 11.00
N ILE A 10 -18.11 15.80 10.09
CA ILE A 10 -19.24 14.86 10.24
C ILE A 10 -18.91 13.79 11.30
N LEU A 11 -17.68 13.26 11.29
CA LEU A 11 -17.25 12.24 12.26
C LEU A 11 -17.21 12.76 13.69
N THR A 12 -16.74 13.99 13.90
CA THR A 12 -16.74 14.65 15.21
C THR A 12 -18.15 14.99 15.70
N GLY A 13 -19.12 15.09 14.79
CA GLY A 13 -20.54 15.23 15.14
C GLY A 13 -21.24 13.91 15.48
N LEU A 14 -20.75 12.77 14.95
CA LEU A 14 -21.32 11.43 15.18
C LEU A 14 -20.75 10.75 16.42
N PHE A 15 -19.48 10.98 16.74
CA PHE A 15 -18.80 10.36 17.86
C PHE A 15 -18.29 11.43 18.83
N ASN A 16 -18.48 11.18 20.13
CA ASN A 16 -17.92 12.05 21.15
C ASN A 16 -16.38 11.99 21.15
N THR A 17 -15.77 12.96 21.82
CA THR A 17 -14.31 13.08 21.93
C THR A 17 -13.67 11.84 22.57
N ASP A 18 -14.36 11.20 23.50
CA ASP A 18 -13.86 10.01 24.21
C ASP A 18 -13.78 8.79 23.27
N PHE A 19 -14.73 8.68 22.34
CA PHE A 19 -14.71 7.66 21.30
C PHE A 19 -13.58 7.92 20.29
N LEU A 20 -13.39 9.17 19.87
CA LEU A 20 -12.30 9.53 18.96
C LEU A 20 -10.90 9.36 19.58
N ALA A 21 -10.81 9.29 20.91
CA ALA A 21 -9.57 9.00 21.64
C ALA A 21 -9.22 7.49 21.69
N GLN A 22 -10.11 6.61 21.23
CA GLN A 22 -9.85 5.17 21.20
C GLN A 22 -8.85 4.80 20.08
N PRO A 23 -8.08 3.72 20.26
CA PRO A 23 -7.08 3.30 19.27
C PRO A 23 -7.76 2.56 18.10
N PHE A 24 -8.37 3.32 17.18
CA PHE A 24 -8.82 2.80 15.90
C PHE A 24 -8.06 3.46 14.74
N VAL A 25 -7.89 2.72 13.65
CA VAL A 25 -7.35 3.27 12.41
C VAL A 25 -8.50 3.61 11.48
N ARG A 26 -8.56 4.86 11.05
CA ARG A 26 -9.56 5.32 10.09
C ARG A 26 -8.98 5.32 8.68
N GLN A 27 -9.61 4.55 7.79
CA GLN A 27 -9.44 4.72 6.35
C GLN A 27 -10.57 5.60 5.81
N ALA A 28 -10.25 6.85 5.47
CA ALA A 28 -11.24 7.85 5.04
C ALA A 28 -11.79 7.61 3.63
N VAL A 29 -11.01 6.96 2.77
CA VAL A 29 -11.30 6.71 1.36
C VAL A 29 -11.18 5.22 1.10
N ALA A 30 -12.22 4.62 0.52
CA ALA A 30 -12.19 3.23 0.10
C ALA A 30 -11.28 3.08 -1.13
N CYS A 31 -9.97 2.96 -0.91
CA CYS A 31 -8.96 2.76 -1.94
C CYS A 31 -8.03 1.61 -1.55
N PRO A 32 -7.28 1.04 -2.51
CA PRO A 32 -6.25 0.06 -2.18
C PRO A 32 -5.18 0.63 -1.25
N TRP A 33 -4.60 -0.23 -0.42
CA TRP A 33 -3.50 0.12 0.50
C TRP A 33 -2.62 -1.12 0.76
N PHE A 34 -1.49 -0.93 1.44
CA PHE A 34 -0.56 -2.02 1.75
C PHE A 34 -0.49 -2.27 3.24
N TYR A 35 -0.57 -3.53 3.62
CA TYR A 35 -0.28 -3.97 4.98
C TYR A 35 1.12 -4.58 4.99
N LEU A 36 2.08 -3.87 5.56
CA LEU A 36 3.50 -4.25 5.58
C LEU A 36 3.85 -4.79 6.96
N GLU A 37 4.44 -5.99 6.97
CA GLU A 37 5.05 -6.59 8.16
C GLU A 37 6.56 -6.34 8.10
N ALA A 38 7.10 -5.70 9.13
CA ALA A 38 8.52 -5.42 9.27
C ALA A 38 9.06 -5.97 10.59
N GLN A 39 10.37 -6.13 10.65
CA GLN A 39 11.12 -6.27 11.90
C GLN A 39 11.99 -5.03 12.10
N ILE A 40 11.85 -4.41 13.28
CA ILE A 40 12.65 -3.25 13.69
C ILE A 40 13.57 -3.65 14.84
N ARG A 41 14.85 -3.28 14.75
CA ARG A 41 15.81 -3.55 15.81
C ARG A 41 15.60 -2.60 16.98
N GLU A 42 15.33 -3.16 18.15
CA GLU A 42 15.28 -2.47 19.43
C GLU A 42 16.40 -3.03 20.33
N GLY A 43 17.51 -2.28 20.40
CA GLY A 43 18.72 -2.72 21.08
C GLY A 43 19.31 -3.98 20.43
N LYS A 44 19.24 -5.12 21.14
CA LYS A 44 19.76 -6.42 20.65
C LYS A 44 18.69 -7.30 20.01
N ASN A 45 17.42 -6.93 20.12
CA ASN A 45 16.29 -7.73 19.66
C ASN A 45 15.65 -7.11 18.41
N PHE A 46 14.88 -7.91 17.68
CA PHE A 46 13.96 -7.43 16.66
C PHE A 46 12.53 -7.55 17.16
N VAL A 47 11.72 -6.51 16.94
CA VAL A 47 10.29 -6.47 17.25
C VAL A 47 9.51 -6.39 15.94
N GLY A 48 8.37 -7.09 15.89
CA GLY A 48 7.48 -7.09 14.73
C GLY A 48 6.63 -5.82 14.70
N GLU A 49 6.61 -5.16 13.55
CA GLU A 49 5.84 -3.94 13.31
C GLU A 49 4.91 -4.11 12.10
N MET A 50 3.72 -3.50 12.21
CA MET A 50 2.65 -3.63 11.23
C MET A 50 2.27 -2.24 10.73
N LEU A 51 2.67 -1.93 9.49
CA LEU A 51 2.48 -0.61 8.90
C LEU A 51 1.34 -0.65 7.88
N MET A 52 0.37 0.26 8.06
CA MET A 52 -0.71 0.50 7.09
C MET A 52 -0.30 1.64 6.16
N ILE A 53 0.08 1.31 4.92
CA ILE A 53 0.66 2.25 3.97
C ILE A 53 -0.39 2.62 2.92
N SER A 54 -0.78 3.89 2.88
CA SER A 54 -1.91 4.37 2.07
C SER A 54 -1.58 4.71 0.62
N SER A 55 -0.29 4.75 0.24
CA SER A 55 0.11 5.14 -1.12
C SER A 55 1.32 4.35 -1.63
N PHE A 56 1.41 4.21 -2.95
CA PHE A 56 2.56 3.57 -3.58
C PHE A 56 3.85 4.38 -3.35
N GLU A 57 3.81 5.71 -3.41
CA GLU A 57 4.97 6.58 -3.13
C GLU A 57 5.55 6.36 -1.73
N SER A 58 4.69 6.22 -0.72
CA SER A 58 5.11 5.88 0.65
C SER A 58 5.72 4.49 0.70
N LEU A 59 5.14 3.51 0.00
CA LEU A 59 5.72 2.17 -0.10
C LEU A 59 7.11 2.20 -0.75
N LYS A 60 7.28 2.95 -1.85
CA LYS A 60 8.59 3.11 -2.52
C LYS A 60 9.64 3.69 -1.57
N SER A 61 9.25 4.71 -0.81
CA SER A 61 10.12 5.34 0.18
C SER A 61 10.55 4.35 1.25
N ILE A 62 9.64 3.52 1.75
CA ILE A 62 9.94 2.46 2.72
C ILE A 62 10.84 1.38 2.12
N LEU A 63 10.56 0.91 0.90
CA LEU A 63 11.38 -0.09 0.20
C LEU A 63 12.78 0.43 -0.17
N ALA A 64 12.93 1.74 -0.35
CA ALA A 64 14.22 2.38 -0.59
C ALA A 64 15.08 2.51 0.68
N LEU A 65 14.50 2.36 1.89
CA LEU A 65 15.25 2.40 3.13
C LEU A 65 16.22 1.22 3.21
N ARG A 66 17.51 1.50 3.04
CA ARG A 66 18.58 0.55 3.35
C ARG A 66 19.08 0.80 4.76
N HIS A 67 18.53 0.08 5.73
CA HIS A 67 18.95 0.20 7.13
C HIS A 67 19.00 -1.15 7.83
N GLU A 68 20.10 -1.47 8.50
CA GLU A 68 20.33 -2.76 9.16
C GLU A 68 19.37 -3.09 10.32
N SER A 69 18.66 -2.06 10.79
CA SER A 69 17.66 -2.16 11.86
C SER A 69 16.23 -2.24 11.34
N PHE A 70 16.01 -2.27 10.02
CA PHE A 70 14.67 -2.35 9.44
C PHE A 70 14.65 -3.42 8.35
N GLN A 71 13.79 -4.44 8.52
CA GLN A 71 13.69 -5.55 7.59
C GLN A 71 12.23 -5.78 7.22
N VAL A 72 11.88 -5.55 5.96
CA VAL A 72 10.57 -5.92 5.42
C VAL A 72 10.47 -7.43 5.36
N GLN A 73 9.44 -7.99 6.00
CA GLN A 73 9.19 -9.44 6.04
C GLN A 73 8.18 -9.85 4.97
N SER A 74 7.06 -9.13 4.91
CA SER A 74 6.01 -9.40 3.94
C SER A 74 5.21 -8.14 3.66
N ILE A 75 4.58 -8.09 2.48
CA ILE A 75 3.62 -7.05 2.13
C ILE A 75 2.35 -7.75 1.63
N LYS A 76 1.20 -7.29 2.10
CA LYS A 76 -0.11 -7.68 1.57
C LYS A 76 -0.73 -6.48 0.88
N PHE A 77 -1.30 -6.71 -0.29
CA PHE A 77 -2.10 -5.72 -1.01
C PHE A 77 -3.56 -5.86 -0.58
N VAL A 78 -4.11 -4.77 -0.07
CA VAL A 78 -5.47 -4.72 0.47
C VAL A 78 -6.35 -3.95 -0.49
N THR A 79 -7.37 -4.60 -1.04
CA THR A 79 -8.21 -4.05 -2.11
C THR A 79 -9.68 -4.05 -1.68
N PRO A 80 -10.44 -2.98 -1.98
CA PRO A 80 -11.89 -2.99 -1.81
C PRO A 80 -12.57 -3.86 -2.87
N GLY A 81 -13.79 -4.30 -2.57
CA GLY A 81 -14.57 -5.22 -3.41
C GLY A 81 -14.77 -4.79 -4.86
N PHE A 82 -14.82 -3.48 -5.11
CA PHE A 82 -14.97 -2.94 -6.47
C PHE A 82 -13.65 -2.93 -7.27
N VAL A 83 -12.49 -3.03 -6.62
CA VAL A 83 -11.18 -3.15 -7.28
C VAL A 83 -10.84 -4.61 -7.54
N ASN A 84 -11.16 -5.49 -6.59
CA ASN A 84 -10.89 -6.92 -6.73
C ASN A 84 -12.01 -7.73 -7.41
N GLU A 85 -13.14 -7.09 -7.70
CA GLU A 85 -14.32 -7.64 -8.39
C GLU A 85 -15.01 -8.77 -7.63
N THR A 86 -14.81 -8.85 -6.31
CA THR A 86 -15.42 -9.89 -5.47
C THR A 86 -16.53 -9.37 -4.56
N GLY A 87 -16.75 -8.06 -4.54
CA GLY A 87 -17.77 -7.43 -3.68
C GLY A 87 -17.32 -7.20 -2.23
N ASP A 88 -16.29 -7.91 -1.77
CA ASP A 88 -15.73 -7.80 -0.41
C ASP A 88 -14.28 -7.31 -0.40
N TRP A 89 -13.83 -6.80 0.75
CA TRP A 89 -12.41 -6.49 0.95
C TRP A 89 -11.57 -7.75 0.89
N LYS A 90 -10.43 -7.67 0.19
CA LYS A 90 -9.42 -8.72 0.16
C LYS A 90 -8.08 -8.21 0.64
N MET A 91 -7.36 -9.08 1.33
CA MET A 91 -5.98 -8.88 1.74
C MET A 91 -5.17 -10.05 1.18
N GLU A 92 -4.36 -9.78 0.16
CA GLU A 92 -3.66 -10.80 -0.61
C GLU A 92 -2.14 -10.59 -0.50
N PRO A 93 -1.31 -11.65 -0.39
CA PRO A 93 0.14 -11.48 -0.45
C PRO A 93 0.57 -10.77 -1.73
N LEU A 94 1.30 -9.67 -1.59
CA LEU A 94 1.89 -8.97 -2.70
C LEU A 94 3.11 -9.76 -3.15
N LEU A 95 3.11 -10.20 -4.40
CA LEU A 95 4.22 -10.95 -5.00
C LEU A 95 5.19 -10.00 -5.68
N GLU A 96 4.67 -9.02 -6.43
CA GLU A 96 5.51 -8.00 -7.06
C GLU A 96 4.86 -6.61 -7.00
N ALA A 97 5.71 -5.60 -6.80
CA ALA A 97 5.36 -4.19 -6.98
C ALA A 97 6.26 -3.62 -8.06
N ILE A 98 5.66 -3.05 -9.11
CA ILE A 98 6.38 -2.58 -10.29
C ILE A 98 5.99 -1.13 -10.55
N GLU A 99 6.98 -0.34 -10.89
CA GLU A 99 6.81 0.97 -11.49
C GLU A 99 7.22 0.91 -12.96
N ALA A 100 6.41 1.42 -13.85
CA ALA A 100 6.67 1.46 -15.28
C ALA A 100 6.08 2.74 -15.87
N THR A 101 6.35 2.99 -17.15
CA THR A 101 5.68 4.04 -17.92
C THR A 101 4.97 3.44 -19.12
N ASP A 102 3.84 4.02 -19.53
CA ASP A 102 3.23 3.68 -20.82
C ASP A 102 3.99 4.32 -21.99
N GLN A 103 3.51 4.09 -23.22
CA GLN A 103 4.07 4.69 -24.44
C GLN A 103 3.99 6.22 -24.50
N ASN A 104 3.11 6.83 -23.72
CA ASN A 104 2.95 8.29 -23.60
C ASN A 104 3.79 8.87 -22.46
N GLY A 105 4.51 8.03 -21.71
CA GLY A 105 5.30 8.43 -20.54
C GLY A 105 4.49 8.56 -19.25
N GLU A 106 3.23 8.10 -19.21
CA GLU A 106 2.41 8.10 -18.01
C GLU A 106 2.87 7.01 -17.04
N LEU A 107 2.96 7.36 -15.75
CA LEU A 107 3.42 6.43 -14.72
C LEU A 107 2.35 5.38 -14.39
N ILE A 108 2.73 4.12 -14.56
CA ILE A 108 1.90 2.95 -14.23
C ILE A 108 2.52 2.24 -13.03
N SER A 109 1.68 1.93 -12.04
CA SER A 109 2.03 1.10 -10.89
C SER A 109 1.30 -0.23 -11.01
N LEU A 110 2.04 -1.34 -11.00
CA LEU A 110 1.47 -2.69 -11.06
C LEU A 110 1.72 -3.44 -9.76
N PHE A 111 0.68 -4.14 -9.30
CA PHE A 111 0.71 -4.95 -8.08
C PHE A 111 0.27 -6.37 -8.43
N ARG A 112 1.19 -7.32 -8.39
CA ARG A 112 0.91 -8.73 -8.69
C ARG A 112 0.62 -9.50 -7.42
N VAL A 113 -0.48 -10.22 -7.41
CA VAL A 113 -0.87 -11.19 -6.38
C VAL A 113 -1.06 -12.55 -7.06
N SER A 114 -1.44 -13.58 -6.30
CA SER A 114 -1.69 -14.91 -6.89
C SER A 114 -2.82 -14.85 -7.92
N GLY A 115 -2.50 -15.06 -9.20
CA GLY A 115 -3.46 -15.16 -10.30
C GLY A 115 -4.09 -13.84 -10.76
N LYS A 116 -3.64 -12.68 -10.24
CA LYS A 116 -4.18 -11.37 -10.64
C LYS A 116 -3.10 -10.27 -10.60
N THR A 117 -3.17 -9.34 -11.55
CA THR A 117 -2.38 -8.11 -11.59
C THR A 117 -3.33 -6.92 -11.44
N TYR A 118 -3.03 -6.02 -10.52
CA TYR A 118 -3.74 -4.75 -10.36
C TYR A 118 -2.91 -3.59 -10.90
N SER A 119 -3.59 -2.53 -11.34
CA SER A 119 -2.96 -1.29 -11.79
C SER A 119 -3.65 -0.08 -11.17
N ASN A 120 -2.90 1.00 -10.97
CA ASN A 120 -3.46 2.30 -10.56
C ASN A 120 -4.40 2.93 -11.60
N LEU A 121 -4.31 2.51 -12.87
CA LEU A 121 -5.14 3.00 -13.97
C LEU A 121 -6.34 2.08 -14.30
N GLY A 122 -6.58 1.02 -13.52
CA GLY A 122 -7.59 0.00 -13.83
C GLY A 122 -7.09 -1.01 -14.86
N ASP A 123 -7.94 -1.45 -15.80
CA ASP A 123 -7.56 -2.42 -16.83
C ASP A 123 -6.54 -1.83 -17.80
N THR A 124 -5.26 -2.00 -17.47
CA THR A 124 -4.16 -1.63 -18.36
C THR A 124 -3.68 -2.91 -19.05
N PRO A 125 -3.74 -3.00 -20.38
CA PRO A 125 -3.13 -4.12 -21.08
C PRO A 125 -1.63 -4.09 -20.77
N GLU A 126 -1.07 -5.21 -20.28
CA GLU A 126 0.37 -5.37 -19.99
C GLU A 126 1.25 -5.15 -21.25
N THR A 127 0.63 -5.04 -22.42
CA THR A 127 1.23 -4.73 -23.70
C THR A 127 1.59 -3.24 -23.78
N ASN A 128 2.90 -2.95 -23.84
CA ASN A 128 3.54 -1.62 -24.06
C ASN A 128 4.06 -0.87 -22.83
N LEU A 129 4.45 -1.59 -21.77
CA LEU A 129 5.20 -0.99 -20.66
C LEU A 129 6.66 -0.67 -21.05
N GLN A 130 7.12 0.50 -20.64
CA GLN A 130 8.49 0.99 -20.77
C GLN A 130 9.08 1.28 -19.38
N ASN A 131 10.40 1.42 -19.27
CA ASN A 131 11.11 1.79 -18.03
C ASN A 131 10.72 0.94 -16.80
N VAL A 132 10.50 -0.35 -17.01
CA VAL A 132 10.01 -1.28 -15.97
C VAL A 132 11.03 -1.42 -14.85
N LYS A 133 10.62 -1.06 -13.64
CA LYS A 133 11.38 -1.16 -12.40
C LYS A 133 10.62 -2.01 -11.38
N VAL A 134 11.15 -3.20 -11.10
CA VAL A 134 10.64 -4.06 -10.02
C VAL A 134 11.15 -3.54 -8.68
N LEU A 135 10.22 -3.20 -7.79
CA LEU A 135 10.50 -2.66 -6.44
C LEU A 135 10.33 -3.70 -5.34
N PHE A 136 9.46 -4.68 -5.57
CA PHE A 136 9.26 -5.84 -4.72
C PHE A 136 9.08 -7.09 -5.61
N PRO A 137 9.62 -8.27 -5.25
CA PRO A 137 10.44 -8.53 -4.05
C PRO A 137 11.76 -7.75 -4.12
N LEU A 138 12.26 -7.30 -2.98
CA LEU A 138 13.55 -6.64 -2.94
C LEU A 138 14.60 -7.68 -3.36
N LYS A 139 15.23 -7.50 -4.52
CA LYS A 139 16.36 -8.36 -4.90
C LYS A 139 17.48 -8.11 -3.89
N GLN A 140 17.82 -9.14 -3.11
CA GLN A 140 19.07 -9.14 -2.35
C GLN A 140 20.19 -9.26 -3.39
N GLU A 141 21.00 -8.21 -3.56
CA GLU A 141 22.28 -8.35 -4.25
C GLU A 141 23.14 -9.31 -3.40
N VAL A 142 23.56 -10.42 -4.03
CA VAL A 142 24.45 -11.44 -3.46
C VAL A 142 25.88 -10.93 -3.49
#